data_AF-A0A1S6KSH5-F1
#
_entry.id   AF-A0A1S6KSH5-F1
#
_cell.length_a   1.000
_cell.length_b   1.000
_cell.length_c   1.000
_cell.angle_alpha   90.00
_cell.angle_beta   90.00
_cell.angle_gamma   90.00
#
_symmetry.space_group_name_H-M   'P 1'
#
loop_
_entity.id
_entity.type
_entity.pdbx_description
1 polymer ?
#
loop_
_entity_poly.entity_id
_entity_poly.type
_entity_poly.pdbx_seq_one_letter_code
_entity_poly.pdbx_strand_id
1 'polypeptide(L)'
;MSLRENFESQVYCSFDDMMFDLYLLSKNEDFKFALAHETESHFPRRTPEERQALLVKKVHAQRRYQDHLEKGGTELQLSGMLADFDKKKARH
;
A
#
# COMPACT_ATOMS: atom_id res chain seq x y z
N MET A 1 15.20 9.53 -16.66
CA MET A 1 15.26 8.13 -16.22
C MET A 1 14.40 7.99 -14.98
N SER A 2 13.26 7.31 -15.09
CA SER A 2 12.36 7.09 -13.97
C SER A 2 12.89 5.96 -13.07
N LEU A 3 12.56 5.97 -11.77
CA LEU A 3 12.97 4.92 -10.82
C LEU A 3 12.55 3.52 -11.28
N ARG A 4 11.47 3.44 -12.07
CA ARG A 4 10.94 2.21 -12.66
C ARG A 4 11.79 1.65 -13.80
N GLU A 5 12.39 2.52 -14.61
CA GLU A 5 13.23 2.14 -15.77
C GLU A 5 14.58 1.57 -15.35
N ASN A 6 15.10 2.01 -14.21
CA ASN A 6 16.39 1.57 -13.67
C ASN A 6 16.24 0.60 -12.50
N PHE A 7 15.08 -0.06 -12.38
CA PHE A 7 14.84 -0.98 -11.28
C PHE A 7 15.64 -2.27 -11.47
N GLU A 8 16.56 -2.53 -10.55
CA GLU A 8 17.32 -3.77 -10.46
C GLU A 8 17.10 -4.40 -9.09
N SER A 9 16.75 -5.68 -9.06
CA SER A 9 16.59 -6.44 -7.83
C SER A 9 16.98 -7.90 -8.05
N GLN A 10 17.58 -8.50 -7.03
CA GLN A 10 17.85 -9.94 -7.00
C GLN A 10 16.64 -10.76 -6.50
N VAL A 11 15.64 -10.08 -5.92
CA VAL A 11 14.49 -10.71 -5.25
C VAL A 11 13.21 -10.49 -6.04
N TYR A 12 13.02 -9.30 -6.62
CA TYR A 12 11.81 -8.95 -7.37
C TYR A 12 12.06 -8.94 -8.88
N CYS A 13 11.16 -9.57 -9.63
CA CYS A 13 11.22 -9.62 -11.10
C CYS A 13 10.87 -8.27 -11.76
N SER A 14 10.14 -7.40 -11.06
CA SER A 14 9.77 -6.07 -11.55
C SER A 14 9.57 -5.08 -10.40
N PHE A 15 9.66 -3.78 -10.74
CA PHE A 15 9.33 -2.70 -9.81
C PHE A 15 7.91 -2.81 -9.27
N ASP A 16 6.97 -3.23 -10.13
CA ASP A 16 5.57 -3.36 -9.76
C ASP A 16 5.35 -4.48 -8.74
N ASP A 17 6.10 -5.59 -8.83
CA ASP A 17 6.02 -6.68 -7.84
C ASP A 17 6.54 -6.22 -6.46
N MET A 18 7.65 -5.47 -6.42
CA MET A 18 8.14 -4.86 -5.17
C MET A 18 7.12 -3.89 -4.59
N MET A 19 6.54 -3.02 -5.43
CA MET A 19 5.55 -2.04 -4.98
C MET A 19 4.27 -2.71 -4.48
N PHE A 20 3.89 -3.84 -5.08
CA PHE A 20 2.75 -4.62 -4.63
C PHE A 20 2.97 -5.21 -3.25
N ASP A 21 4.13 -5.82 -2.99
CA ASP A 21 4.44 -6.36 -1.65
C ASP A 21 4.50 -5.24 -0.60
N LEU A 22 5.13 -4.11 -0.92
CA LEU A 22 5.12 -2.93 -0.04
C LEU A 22 3.70 -2.42 0.23
N TYR A 23 2.83 -2.44 -0.78
CA TYR A 23 1.43 -2.08 -0.62
C TYR A 23 0.70 -3.05 0.33
N LEU A 24 0.91 -4.36 0.19
CA LEU A 24 0.32 -5.37 1.09
C LEU A 24 0.81 -5.19 2.53
N LEU A 25 2.11 -4.98 2.74
CA LEU A 25 2.69 -4.74 4.07
C LEU A 25 2.16 -3.44 4.70
N SER A 26 1.89 -2.42 3.89
CA SER A 26 1.33 -1.15 4.38
C SER A 26 -0.08 -1.27 4.98
N LYS A 27 -0.79 -2.37 4.70
CA LYS A 27 -2.14 -2.60 5.20
C LYS A 27 -2.17 -3.10 6.63
N ASN A 28 -1.09 -3.68 7.14
CA ASN A 28 -1.03 -4.04 8.54
C ASN A 28 -0.81 -2.77 9.37
N GLU A 29 -1.77 -2.43 10.23
CA GLU A 29 -1.68 -1.25 11.11
C GLU A 29 -0.92 -1.54 12.40
N ASP A 30 -0.87 -2.79 12.83
CA ASP A 30 -0.29 -3.19 14.12
C ASP A 30 1.19 -3.52 14.04
N PHE A 31 1.70 -3.99 12.91
CA PHE A 31 3.09 -4.42 12.75
C PHE A 31 3.74 -3.81 11.50
N LYS A 32 5.01 -3.39 11.63
CA LYS A 32 5.69 -2.57 10.60
C LYS A 32 5.91 -3.27 9.25
N PHE A 33 6.05 -4.59 9.25
CA PHE A 33 6.43 -5.39 8.08
C PHE A 33 5.70 -6.74 8.02
N ALA A 34 4.55 -6.84 8.68
CA ALA A 34 3.72 -8.03 8.64
C ALA A 34 2.65 -7.89 7.55
N LEU A 35 2.15 -9.02 7.06
CA LEU A 35 1.00 -9.01 6.16
C LEU A 35 -0.27 -8.59 6.91
N ALA A 36 -1.23 -7.98 6.21
CA ALA A 36 -2.44 -7.43 6.82
C ALA A 36 -3.27 -8.43 7.67
N HIS A 37 -3.20 -9.71 7.33
CA HIS A 37 -3.97 -10.77 7.99
C HIS A 37 -3.22 -11.40 9.17
N GLU A 38 -1.95 -11.06 9.38
CA GLU A 38 -1.16 -11.58 10.50
C GLU A 38 -1.57 -10.87 11.81
N THR A 39 -2.14 -11.64 12.74
CA THR A 39 -2.50 -11.18 14.09
C THR A 39 -1.37 -11.35 15.10
N GLU A 40 -0.41 -12.21 14.77
CA GLU A 40 0.82 -12.48 15.52
C GLU A 40 1.99 -12.40 14.55
N SER A 41 3.07 -11.74 14.95
CA SER A 41 4.25 -11.55 14.11
C SER A 41 5.50 -11.39 14.95
N HIS A 42 6.63 -11.85 14.42
CA HIS A 42 7.96 -11.58 15.00
C HIS A 42 8.44 -10.15 14.69
N PHE A 43 7.76 -9.45 13.77
CA PHE A 43 8.06 -8.06 13.47
C PHE A 43 7.63 -7.14 14.62
N PRO A 44 8.30 -5.98 14.79
CA PRO A 44 7.95 -5.06 15.85
C PRO A 44 6.52 -4.53 15.68
N ARG A 45 5.77 -4.57 16.79
CA ARG A 45 4.49 -3.86 16.90
C ARG A 45 4.73 -2.36 16.78
N ARG A 46 3.78 -1.66 16.17
CA ARG A 46 3.73 -0.21 16.16
C ARG A 46 3.30 0.29 17.53
N THR A 47 3.89 1.39 17.95
CA THR A 47 3.44 2.06 19.19
C THR A 47 2.07 2.71 18.97
N PRO A 48 1.33 3.03 20.04
CA PRO A 48 0.08 3.79 19.93
C PRO A 48 0.25 5.10 19.14
N GLU A 49 1.36 5.81 19.34
CA GLU A 49 1.67 7.09 18.67
C GLU A 49 1.90 6.89 17.17
N GLU A 50 2.61 5.82 16.78
CA GLU A 50 2.84 5.47 15.38
C GLU A 50 1.52 5.13 14.68
N ARG A 51 0.63 4.39 15.35
CA ARG A 51 -0.71 4.07 14.81
C ARG A 51 -1.56 5.33 14.68
N GLN A 52 -1.55 6.20 15.70
CA GLN A 52 -2.26 7.48 15.64
C GLN A 52 -1.78 8.34 14.47
N ALA A 53 -0.46 8.44 14.25
CA ALA A 53 0.09 9.20 13.14
C ALA A 53 -0.33 8.63 11.77
N LEU A 54 -0.40 7.30 11.62
CA LEU A 54 -0.91 6.66 10.41
C LEU A 54 -2.38 6.97 10.17
N LEU A 55 -3.23 6.87 11.20
CA LEU A 55 -4.65 7.20 11.12
C LEU A 55 -4.87 8.66 10.70
N VAL A 56 -4.15 9.59 11.33
CA VAL A 56 -4.19 11.02 10.97
C VAL A 56 -3.81 11.22 9.50
N LYS A 57 -2.73 10.59 9.02
CA LYS A 57 -2.32 10.68 7.61
C LYS A 57 -3.39 10.12 6.66
N LYS A 58 -4.04 8.99 7.00
CA LYS A 58 -5.13 8.41 6.20
C LYS A 58 -6.33 9.36 6.10
N VAL A 59 -6.75 9.95 7.22
CA VAL A 59 -7.85 10.92 7.25
C VAL A 59 -7.52 12.15 6.39
N HIS A 60 -6.31 12.71 6.50
CA HIS A 60 -5.92 13.84 5.66
C HIS A 60 -5.84 13.48 4.18
N ALA A 61 -5.34 12.28 3.84
CA ALA A 61 -5.31 11.81 2.46
C ALA A 61 -6.72 11.67 1.88
N GLN A 62 -7.67 11.12 2.66
CA GLN A 62 -9.06 10.99 2.25
C GLN A 62 -9.72 12.36 2.03
N ARG A 63 -9.50 13.33 2.93
CA ARG A 63 -10.02 14.70 2.75
C ARG A 63 -9.48 15.36 1.49
N ARG A 64 -8.17 15.27 1.24
CA ARG A 64 -7.57 15.79 0.00
C ARG A 64 -8.14 15.13 -1.25
N TYR A 65 -8.45 13.83 -1.17
CA TYR A 65 -9.09 13.13 -2.29
C TYR A 65 -10.53 13.60 -2.51
N GLN A 66 -11.31 13.79 -1.44
CA GLN A 66 -12.65 14.36 -1.54
C GLN A 66 -12.63 15.77 -2.15
N ASP A 67 -11.77 16.65 -1.64
CA ASP A 67 -11.57 18.00 -2.18
C ASP A 67 -11.16 17.97 -3.67
N HIS A 68 -10.36 16.98 -4.06
CA HIS A 68 -9.95 16.78 -5.46
C HIS A 68 -11.16 16.45 -6.34
N LEU A 69 -12.00 15.51 -5.92
CA LEU A 69 -13.22 15.14 -6.64
C LEU A 69 -14.19 16.32 -6.75
N GLU A 70 -14.40 17.05 -5.66
CA GLU A 70 -15.30 18.21 -5.62
C GLU A 70 -14.87 19.33 -6.58
N LYS A 71 -13.56 19.45 -6.85
CA LYS A 71 -13.01 20.42 -7.80
C LYS A 71 -13.00 19.94 -9.25
N GLY A 72 -13.68 18.83 -9.56
CA GLY A 72 -13.71 18.24 -10.89
C GLY A 72 -12.44 17.45 -11.23
N GLY A 73 -11.70 17.02 -10.20
CA GLY A 73 -10.55 16.13 -10.35
C GLY A 73 -10.95 14.72 -10.81
N THR A 74 -9.96 13.96 -11.29
CA THR A 74 -10.16 12.61 -11.78
C THR A 74 -10.45 11.66 -10.63
N GLU A 75 -11.51 10.87 -10.77
CA GLU A 75 -11.78 9.77 -9.86
C GLU A 75 -10.72 8.68 -10.02
N LEU A 76 -9.98 8.41 -8.95
CA LEU A 76 -9.11 7.25 -8.90
C LEU A 76 -9.99 6.04 -8.60
N GLN A 77 -10.33 5.28 -9.65
CA GLN A 77 -10.87 3.92 -9.49
C GLN A 77 -9.78 2.99 -8.94
N LEU A 78 -9.45 3.16 -7.66
CA LEU A 78 -8.57 2.27 -6.91
C LEU A 78 -9.08 0.83 -6.93
N SER A 79 -10.40 0.63 -7.07
CA SER A 79 -11.02 -0.68 -7.28
C SER A 79 -10.43 -1.43 -8.48
N GLY A 80 -10.36 -0.81 -9.67
CA GLY A 80 -9.83 -1.47 -10.87
C GLY A 80 -8.32 -1.69 -10.82
N MET A 81 -7.59 -0.67 -10.34
CA MET A 81 -6.13 -0.71 -10.25
C MET A 81 -5.65 -1.74 -9.21
N LEU A 82 -6.36 -1.90 -8.07
CA LEU A 82 -6.08 -2.91 -7.04
C LEU A 82 -6.66 -4.29 -7.37
N ALA A 83 -7.78 -4.36 -8.11
CA ALA A 83 -8.31 -5.62 -8.60
C ALA A 83 -7.35 -6.30 -9.59
N ASP A 84 -6.62 -5.53 -10.40
CA ASP A 84 -5.57 -6.08 -11.27
C ASP A 84 -4.38 -6.64 -10.48
N PHE A 85 -4.13 -6.13 -9.28
CA PHE A 85 -3.14 -6.69 -8.37
C PHE A 85 -3.64 -7.97 -7.65
N ASP A 86 -4.93 -8.05 -7.29
CA ASP A 86 -5.55 -9.26 -6.71
C ASP A 86 -5.70 -10.41 -7.73
N LYS A 87 -5.67 -10.14 -9.04
CA LYS A 87 -5.72 -11.16 -10.11
C LYS A 87 -4.45 -12.01 -10.21
N LYS A 88 -3.34 -11.65 -9.57
CA LYS A 88 -2.12 -12.48 -9.51
C LYS A 88 -2.16 -13.57 -8.43
N LYS A 89 -3.34 -14.01 -7.96
CA LYS A 89 -3.43 -15.23 -7.13
C LYS A 89 -3.70 -16.49 -7.97
N ALA A 90 -2.80 -17.45 -7.78
CA ALA A 90 -2.88 -18.88 -8.09
C ALA A 90 -2.87 -19.28 -9.58
N ARG A 91 -1.66 -19.50 -10.12
CA ARG A 91 -1.43 -20.67 -10.98
C ARG A 91 -0.76 -21.73 -10.12
N HIS A 92 -1.52 -22.81 -9.91
CA HIS A 92 -1.15 -24.04 -9.21
C HIS A 92 -0.15 -24.86 -10.05
#